data_AF-A0A382D0N7-F1
#
_entry.id   AF-A0A382D0N7-F1
#
_cell.length_a   1.000
_cell.length_b   1.000
_cell.length_c   1.000
_cell.angle_alpha   90.00
_cell.angle_beta   90.00
_cell.angle_gamma   90.00
#
_symmetry.space_group_name_H-M   'P 1'
#
loop_
_entity.id
_entity.type
_entity.pdbx_description
1 polymer ?
#
loop_
_entity_poly.entity_id
_entity_poly.type
_entity_poly.pdbx_seq_one_letter_code
_entity_poly.pdbx_strand_id
1 'polypeptide(L)' 'MITEEEEDLLNKYFSEGDYVNESQLSGRETVLAEKLTHKGVLVPTLRGYKTV' A
#
# COMPACT_ATOMS: atom_id res chain seq x y z
N MET A 1 4.83 -13.95 1.63
CA MET A 1 4.95 -13.84 0.16
C MET A 1 3.94 -12.82 -0.33
N ILE A 2 4.38 -11.84 -1.11
CA ILE A 2 3.52 -10.85 -1.76
C ILE A 2 3.22 -11.31 -3.19
N THR A 3 2.07 -10.90 -3.72
CA THR A 3 1.64 -11.23 -5.10
C THR A 3 2.14 -10.17 -6.08
N GLU A 4 2.16 -10.47 -7.38
CA GLU A 4 2.54 -9.50 -8.42
C GLU A 4 1.71 -8.21 -8.35
N GLU A 5 0.39 -8.31 -8.16
CA GLU A 5 -0.48 -7.11 -8.00
C GLU A 5 -0.14 -6.25 -6.78
N GLU A 6 0.34 -6.87 -5.71
CA GLU A 6 0.74 -6.14 -4.49
C GLU A 6 2.10 -5.48 -4.70
N GLU A 7 3.01 -6.15 -5.42
CA GLU A 7 4.30 -5.60 -5.82
C GLU A 7 4.13 -4.41 -6.78
N ASP A 8 3.20 -4.49 -7.73
CA ASP A 8 2.87 -3.37 -8.62
C ASP A 8 2.37 -2.15 -7.84
N LEU A 9 1.55 -2.35 -6.81
CA LEU A 9 1.10 -1.27 -5.93
C LEU A 9 2.28 -0.64 -5.17
N LEU A 10 3.19 -1.46 -4.64
CA LEU A 10 4.40 -0.98 -3.97
C LEU A 10 5.27 -0.16 -4.93
N ASN A 11 5.51 -0.66 -6.13
CA ASN A 11 6.29 0.05 -7.15
C ASN A 11 5.63 1.35 -7.59
N LYS A 12 4.29 1.38 -7.68
CA LYS A 12 3.54 2.56 -8.11
C LYS A 12 3.58 3.72 -7.10
N TYR A 13 3.47 3.42 -5.81
CA TYR A 13 3.30 4.46 -4.78
C TYR A 13 4.47 4.60 -3.80
N PHE A 14 5.32 3.58 -3.69
CA PHE A 14 6.34 3.47 -2.65
C PHE A 14 7.75 3.19 -3.20
N SER A 15 7.98 3.36 -4.51
CA SER A 15 9.31 3.21 -5.12
C SER A 15 10.24 4.39 -4.81
N GLU A 16 9.69 5.61 -4.86
CA GLU A 16 10.42 6.86 -4.56
C GLU A 16 9.97 7.54 -3.25
N GLY A 17 8.86 7.08 -2.68
CA GLY A 17 8.27 7.62 -1.44
C GLY A 17 7.96 6.52 -0.43
N ASP A 18 7.57 6.92 0.77
CA ASP A 18 7.22 6.01 1.86
C ASP A 18 5.75 6.10 2.26
N TYR A 19 4.95 6.96 1.61
CA TYR A 19 3.58 7.28 2.00
C TYR A 19 2.64 7.45 0.82
N VAL A 20 1.43 6.91 0.93
CA VAL A 20 0.32 7.15 0.02
C VAL A 20 -0.94 7.55 0.79
N ASN A 21 -1.67 8.57 0.31
CA ASN A 21 -2.96 8.92 0.87
C ASN A 21 -4.05 7.95 0.38
N GLU A 22 -5.03 7.64 1.22
CA GLU A 22 -6.16 6.79 0.83
C GLU A 22 -6.94 7.37 -0.37
N SER A 23 -7.01 8.71 -0.50
CA SER A 23 -7.67 9.36 -1.63
C SER A 23 -6.95 9.14 -2.98
N GLN A 24 -5.69 8.71 -2.95
CA GLN A 24 -4.90 8.39 -4.15
C GLN A 24 -5.06 6.92 -4.58
N LEU A 25 -5.69 6.09 -3.75
CA LEU A 25 -5.95 4.68 -4.02
C LEU A 25 -7.34 4.51 -4.61
N SER A 26 -7.44 3.71 -5.66
CA SER A 26 -8.73 3.17 -6.09
C SER A 26 -9.23 2.13 -5.10
N GLY A 27 -10.54 1.81 -5.13
CA GLY A 27 -11.11 0.81 -4.21
C GLY A 27 -10.43 -0.57 -4.27
N ARG A 28 -9.90 -0.99 -5.43
CA ARG A 28 -9.12 -2.22 -5.55
C ARG A 28 -7.76 -2.10 -4.86
N GLU A 29 -7.09 -0.96 -5.05
CA GLU A 29 -5.78 -0.67 -4.45
C GLU A 29 -5.87 -0.52 -2.93
N THR A 30 -6.98 0.00 -2.40
CA THR A 30 -7.26 0.03 -0.95
C THR A 30 -7.29 -1.38 -0.37
N VAL A 31 -7.97 -2.33 -1.02
CA VAL A 31 -8.01 -3.74 -0.57
C VAL A 31 -6.62 -4.39 -0.62
N LEU A 32 -5.80 -4.05 -1.61
CA LEU A 32 -4.41 -4.53 -1.68
C LEU A 32 -3.55 -3.92 -0.55
N ALA A 33 -3.70 -2.63 -0.27
CA ALA A 33 -3.00 -1.95 0.82
C ALA A 33 -3.38 -2.52 2.20
N GLU A 34 -4.65 -2.88 2.42
CA GLU A 34 -5.09 -3.58 3.62
C GLU A 34 -4.45 -4.97 3.74
N LYS A 35 -4.41 -5.75 2.65
CA LYS A 35 -3.73 -7.07 2.65
C LYS A 35 -2.24 -6.93 2.97
N LEU A 36 -1.57 -5.95 2.37
CA LEU A 36 -0.16 -5.64 2.65
C LEU A 36 0.06 -5.20 4.10
N THR A 37 -0.91 -4.51 4.70
CA THR A 37 -0.91 -4.19 6.13
C THR A 37 -0.95 -5.44 7.01
N HIS A 38 -1.85 -6.38 6.70
CA HIS A 38 -1.92 -7.67 7.42
C HIS A 38 -0.66 -8.52 7.27
N LYS A 39 0.10 -8.32 6.18
CA LYS A 39 1.40 -8.97 5.94
C LYS A 39 2.58 -8.25 6.61
N GLY A 40 2.34 -7.10 7.26
CA GLY A 40 3.39 -6.30 7.90
C GLY A 40 4.29 -5.57 6.91
N VAL A 41 3.84 -5.36 5.67
CA VAL A 41 4.59 -4.62 4.64
C VAL A 41 4.25 -3.13 4.70
N LEU A 42 2.97 -2.82 4.92
CA LEU A 42 2.48 -1.45 5.11
C LEU A 42 2.02 -1.24 6.55
N VAL A 43 2.05 0.01 6.98
CA VAL A 43 1.51 0.51 8.23
C VAL A 43 0.39 1.50 7.90
N PRO A 44 -0.83 1.29 8.43
CA PRO A 44 -1.92 2.21 8.23
C PRO A 44 -1.68 3.47 9.07
N THR A 45 -2.12 4.60 8.55
CA THR A 45 -2.04 5.92 9.19
C THR A 45 -3.42 6.54 9.27
N LEU A 46 -3.53 7.74 9.86
CA LEU A 46 -4.78 8.49 9.91
C LEU A 46 -5.39 8.82 8.52
N ARG A 47 -4.59 8.82 7.44
CA ARG A 47 -5.02 9.28 6.11
C ARG A 47 -4.49 8.43 4.94
N GLY A 48 -4.04 7.21 5.20
CA GLY A 48 -3.43 6.38 4.17
C GLY A 48 -2.47 5.35 4.73
N TYR A 49 -1.44 5.00 3.96
CA TYR A 49 -0.51 3.91 4.28
C TYR A 49 0.93 4.35 4.11
N LYS A 50 1.83 3.76 4.90
CA LYS A 50 3.28 3.91 4.73
C LYS A 50 4.00 2.58 4.73
N THR A 51 5.19 2.49 4.14
CA THR A 51 6.05 1.31 4.30
C THR A 51 6.62 1.23 5.72
N VAL A 52 6.95 0.01 6.17
CA VAL A 52 7.71 -0.22 7.43
C VAL A 52 9.12 0.33 7.32
#